data_AF-A0A9Q3QA87-F1
#
_entry.id   AF-A0A9Q3QA87-F1
#
_cell.length_a   1.000
_cell.length_b   1.000
_cell.length_c   1.000
_cell.angle_alpha   90.00
_cell.angle_beta   90.00
_cell.angle_gamma   90.00
#
_symmetry.space_group_name_H-M   'P 1'
#
loop_
_entity.id
_entity.type
_entity.pdbx_description
1 polymer ?
#
loop_
_entity_poly.entity_id
_entity_poly.type
_entity_poly.pdbx_seq_one_letter_code
_entity_poly.pdbx_strand_id
1 'polypeptide(L)'
;MKEGGNVSLYISDFRSIVSRIGDWGERSLIHHFMKELPSRILDQLVSHPSRIDVLQDLMDVTLELDNRYHERQNEKSHHQEKKPEASKSSSSHRQSSSSSSQKKKNFQKRDKPHSSLLNKDFKLMNPEKERRIKEGLCTYCGGKHSLESCFKRPQNKLTQPSGQFPSQGKA
;
A
#
# COMPACT_ATOMS: atom_id res chain seq x y z
N MET A 1 0.30 21.95 -3.83
CA MET A 1 0.27 20.52 -3.40
C MET A 1 1.61 20.14 -2.72
N LYS A 2 1.65 19.14 -1.80
CA LYS A 2 2.92 18.72 -1.13
C LYS A 2 3.74 17.73 -1.98
N GLU A 3 5.05 17.67 -1.76
CA GLU A 3 6.07 16.80 -2.41
C GLU A 3 5.85 15.27 -2.27
N GLY A 4 4.73 14.83 -1.71
CA GLY A 4 4.34 13.42 -1.61
C GLY A 4 2.84 13.21 -1.76
N GLY A 5 2.11 14.25 -2.16
CA GLY A 5 0.67 14.18 -2.41
C GLY A 5 0.38 13.45 -3.72
N ASN A 6 -0.81 12.87 -3.80
CA ASN A 6 -1.31 12.22 -5.01
C ASN A 6 -1.94 13.26 -5.93
N VAL A 7 -1.45 13.34 -7.17
CA VAL A 7 -1.93 14.31 -8.18
C VAL A 7 -3.42 14.12 -8.51
N SER A 8 -3.94 12.90 -8.50
CA SER A 8 -5.35 12.60 -8.82
C SER A 8 -6.34 13.31 -7.88
N LEU A 9 -6.03 13.32 -6.58
CA LEU A 9 -6.84 14.05 -5.59
C LEU A 9 -6.79 15.55 -5.85
N TYR A 10 -5.60 16.08 -6.12
CA TYR A 10 -5.43 17.50 -6.40
C TYR A 10 -6.14 17.93 -7.69
N ILE A 11 -6.08 17.14 -8.76
CA ILE A 11 -6.83 17.42 -10.01
C ILE A 11 -8.33 17.46 -9.74
N SER A 12 -8.84 16.52 -8.94
CA SER A 12 -10.27 16.46 -8.58
C SER A 12 -10.71 17.70 -7.81
N ASP A 13 -9.92 18.11 -6.82
CA ASP A 13 -10.17 19.33 -6.04
C ASP A 13 -10.08 20.58 -6.91
N PHE A 14 -9.07 20.66 -7.78
CA PHE A 14 -8.88 21.76 -8.71
C PHE A 14 -10.07 21.89 -9.67
N ARG A 15 -10.54 20.80 -10.28
CA ARG A 15 -11.73 20.79 -11.15
C ARG A 15 -13.00 21.21 -10.41
N SER A 16 -13.14 20.83 -9.14
CA SER A 16 -14.23 21.27 -8.28
C SER A 16 -14.21 22.78 -8.06
N ILE A 17 -13.02 23.36 -7.84
CA ILE A 17 -12.83 24.80 -7.67
C ILE A 17 -13.10 25.55 -8.98
N VAL A 18 -12.53 25.10 -10.10
CA VAL A 18 -12.73 25.73 -11.42
C VAL A 18 -14.21 25.77 -11.80
N SER A 19 -14.95 24.67 -11.56
CA SER A 19 -16.39 24.62 -11.81
C SER A 19 -17.20 25.62 -10.97
N ARG A 20 -16.70 26.03 -9.80
CA ARG A 20 -17.38 26.99 -8.91
C ARG A 20 -17.05 28.44 -9.22
N ILE A 21 -15.84 28.70 -9.69
CA ILE A 21 -15.32 30.05 -9.89
C ILE A 21 -15.79 30.64 -11.24
N GLY A 22 -16.16 29.80 -12.22
CA GLY A 22 -16.62 30.26 -13.54
C GLY A 22 -15.49 30.81 -14.42
N ASP A 23 -15.85 31.40 -15.55
CA ASP A 23 -15.13 31.91 -16.76
C ASP A 23 -13.64 32.34 -16.65
N TRP A 24 -12.79 31.53 -16.05
CA TRP A 24 -11.36 31.77 -15.98
C TRP A 24 -10.70 31.36 -17.29
N GLY A 25 -9.86 32.23 -17.83
CA GLY A 25 -9.07 31.92 -19.02
C GLY A 25 -8.16 30.72 -18.78
N GLU A 26 -8.11 29.81 -19.76
CA GLU A 26 -7.36 28.55 -19.67
C GLU A 26 -5.88 28.76 -19.32
N ARG A 27 -5.25 29.80 -19.88
CA ARG A 27 -3.86 30.19 -19.55
C ARG A 27 -3.67 30.54 -18.08
N SER A 28 -4.64 31.22 -17.47
CA SER A 28 -4.61 31.56 -16.05
C SER A 28 -4.75 30.32 -15.18
N LEU A 29 -5.62 29.38 -15.59
CA LEU A 29 -5.79 28.10 -14.91
C LEU A 29 -4.52 27.24 -15.01
N ILE A 30 -3.90 27.17 -16.19
CA ILE A 30 -2.62 26.48 -16.41
C ILE A 30 -1.55 27.07 -15.49
N HIS A 31 -1.41 28.39 -15.46
CA HIS A 31 -0.43 29.05 -14.61
C HIS A 31 -0.66 28.75 -13.12
N HIS A 32 -1.91 28.81 -12.66
CA HIS A 32 -2.25 28.50 -11.27
C HIS A 32 -1.99 27.03 -10.93
N PHE A 33 -2.34 26.13 -11.85
CA PHE A 33 -2.08 24.70 -11.73
C PHE A 33 -0.58 24.43 -11.62
N MET A 34 0.23 24.94 -12.55
CA MET A 34 1.70 24.76 -12.53
C MET A 34 2.34 25.32 -11.27
N LYS A 35 1.90 26.48 -10.78
CA LYS A 35 2.45 27.09 -9.55
C LYS A 35 2.28 26.18 -8.32
N GLU A 36 1.20 25.41 -8.28
CA GLU A 36 0.86 24.53 -7.16
C GLU A 36 1.43 23.11 -7.30
N LEU A 37 2.11 22.80 -8.40
CA LEU A 37 2.72 21.49 -8.61
C LEU A 37 4.02 21.35 -7.81
N PRO A 38 4.34 20.12 -7.32
CA PRO A 38 5.63 19.80 -6.74
C PRO A 38 6.78 20.06 -7.71
N SER A 39 7.94 20.46 -7.17
CA SER A 39 9.15 20.74 -7.96
C SER A 39 9.56 19.55 -8.83
N ARG A 40 9.46 18.33 -8.29
CA ARG A 40 9.73 17.07 -9.01
C ARG A 40 8.93 16.91 -10.31
N ILE A 41 7.68 17.39 -10.33
CA ILE A 41 6.79 17.25 -11.49
C ILE A 41 7.10 18.37 -12.48
N LEU A 42 7.34 19.58 -11.97
CA LEU A 42 7.77 20.73 -12.78
C LEU A 42 9.06 20.43 -13.56
N ASP A 43 10.06 19.82 -12.93
CA ASP A 43 11.31 19.45 -13.60
C ASP A 43 11.08 18.45 -14.74
N GLN A 44 10.15 17.50 -14.56
CA GLN A 44 9.80 16.54 -15.60
C GLN A 44 8.96 17.15 -16.72
N LEU A 45 8.09 18.10 -16.40
CA LEU A 45 7.34 18.89 -17.37
C LEU A 45 8.28 19.75 -18.23
N VAL A 46 9.33 20.34 -17.64
CA VAL A 46 10.36 21.11 -18.38
C VAL A 46 11.14 20.21 -19.34
N SER A 47 11.37 18.95 -18.96
CA SER A 47 12.02 17.96 -19.82
C SER A 47 11.09 17.41 -20.92
N HIS A 48 9.80 17.73 -20.90
CA HIS A 48 8.85 17.24 -21.89
C HIS A 48 9.05 17.96 -23.25
N PRO A 49 9.12 17.23 -24.38
CA PRO A 49 9.49 17.83 -25.68
C PRO A 49 8.42 18.76 -26.26
N SER A 50 7.19 18.71 -25.75
CA SER A 50 6.06 19.49 -26.25
C SER A 50 5.59 20.49 -25.19
N ARG A 51 5.38 21.76 -25.60
CA ARG A 51 4.67 22.74 -24.78
C ARG A 51 3.21 22.33 -24.70
N ILE A 52 2.69 22.27 -23.48
CA ILE A 52 1.31 21.88 -23.21
C ILE A 52 0.51 23.17 -22.98
N ASP A 53 -0.26 23.58 -23.99
CA ASP A 53 -1.05 24.80 -23.96
C ASP A 53 -2.52 24.57 -23.59
N VAL A 54 -2.94 23.30 -23.48
CA VAL A 54 -4.28 22.87 -23.10
C VAL A 54 -4.25 22.38 -21.65
N LEU A 55 -5.16 22.88 -20.82
CA LEU A 55 -5.19 22.56 -19.39
C LEU A 55 -5.43 21.08 -19.14
N GLN A 56 -6.29 20.48 -19.95
CA GLN A 56 -6.64 19.06 -19.83
C GLN A 56 -5.42 18.16 -20.10
N ASP A 57 -4.71 18.43 -21.20
CA ASP A 57 -3.48 17.71 -21.55
C ASP A 57 -2.42 17.87 -20.45
N LEU A 58 -2.34 19.05 -19.82
CA LEU A 58 -1.42 19.31 -18.73
C LEU A 58 -1.75 18.45 -17.50
N MET A 59 -3.03 18.33 -17.16
CA MET A 59 -3.49 17.47 -16.07
C MET A 59 -3.15 16.01 -16.35
N ASP A 60 -3.36 15.54 -17.58
CA ASP A 60 -3.15 14.16 -17.97
C ASP A 60 -1.65 13.78 -17.95
N VAL A 61 -0.79 14.64 -18.50
CA VAL A 61 0.67 14.45 -18.43
C VAL A 61 1.17 14.50 -16.98
N THR A 62 0.67 15.45 -16.18
CA THR A 62 1.04 15.55 -14.76
C THR A 62 0.67 14.27 -14.00
N LEU A 63 -0.51 13.70 -14.26
CA LEU A 63 -0.96 12.45 -13.66
C LEU A 63 -0.10 11.26 -14.08
N GLU A 64 0.29 11.18 -15.35
CA GLU A 64 1.17 10.13 -15.87
C GLU A 64 2.55 10.19 -15.20
N LEU A 65 3.13 11.38 -15.08
CA LEU A 65 4.42 11.60 -14.42
C LEU A 65 4.37 11.20 -12.94
N ASP A 66 3.29 11.53 -12.23
CA ASP A 66 3.09 11.15 -10.84
C ASP A 66 3.00 9.62 -10.68
N ASN A 67 2.22 8.96 -11.52
CA ASN A 67 2.09 7.50 -11.52
C ASN A 67 3.44 6.82 -11.76
N ARG A 68 4.19 7.24 -12.78
CA ARG A 68 5.54 6.72 -13.06
C ARG A 68 6.51 6.95 -11.91
N TYR A 69 6.43 8.11 -11.26
CA TYR A 69 7.25 8.41 -10.10
C TYR A 69 6.94 7.43 -8.95
N HIS A 70 5.66 7.25 -8.62
CA HIS A 70 5.23 6.35 -7.56
C HIS A 70 5.60 4.88 -7.85
N GLU A 71 5.48 4.44 -9.10
CA GLU A 71 5.93 3.11 -9.53
C GLU A 71 7.44 2.93 -9.29
N ARG A 72 8.26 3.88 -9.75
CA ARG A 72 9.72 3.86 -9.53
C ARG A 72 10.08 3.88 -8.05
N GLN A 73 9.36 4.64 -7.21
CA GLN A 73 9.61 4.64 -5.76
C GLN A 73 9.30 3.28 -5.14
N ASN A 74 8.22 2.64 -5.55
CA ASN A 74 7.86 1.30 -5.08
C ASN A 74 8.91 0.24 -5.50
N GLU A 75 9.46 0.34 -6.71
CA GLU A 75 10.56 -0.51 -7.16
C GLU A 75 11.84 -0.33 -6.34
N LYS A 76 12.22 0.93 -6.05
CA LYS A 76 13.40 1.26 -5.25
C LYS A 76 13.30 0.70 -3.82
N SER A 77 12.12 0.80 -3.21
CA SER A 77 11.87 0.18 -1.89
C SER A 77 12.03 -1.34 -1.92
N HIS A 78 11.56 -2.00 -2.98
CA HIS A 78 11.71 -3.45 -3.14
C HIS A 78 13.15 -3.91 -3.44
N HIS A 79 13.96 -3.07 -4.10
CA HIS A 79 15.35 -3.41 -4.42
C HIS A 79 16.31 -3.19 -3.25
N GLN A 80 16.01 -2.26 -2.33
CA GLN A 80 16.82 -2.04 -1.13
C GLN A 80 16.70 -3.15 -0.06
N GLU A 81 15.65 -3.98 -0.09
CA GLU A 81 15.53 -5.13 0.82
C GLU A 81 16.32 -6.37 0.38
N LYS A 82 16.91 -6.37 -0.83
CA LYS A 82 17.78 -7.46 -1.30
C LYS A 82 19.26 -7.11 -1.13
N LYS A 83 19.69 -6.83 0.11
CA LYS A 83 21.12 -6.89 0.43
C LYS A 83 21.45 -8.30 0.94
N PRO A 84 22.30 -9.08 0.26
CA PRO A 84 22.71 -10.38 0.76
C PRO A 84 23.54 -10.21 2.04
N GLU A 85 23.18 -11.04 3.00
CA GLU A 85 23.87 -11.24 4.27
C GLU A 85 25.34 -11.59 4.03
N ALA A 86 26.26 -10.73 4.49
CA ALA A 86 27.64 -11.13 4.73
C ALA A 86 27.75 -11.56 6.18
N SER A 87 27.59 -12.86 6.38
CA SER A 87 27.80 -13.60 7.61
C SER A 87 29.21 -13.32 8.13
N LYS A 88 29.32 -12.82 9.37
CA LYS A 88 30.52 -12.97 10.19
C LYS A 88 30.10 -13.42 11.59
N SER A 89 30.00 -14.73 11.70
CA SER A 89 30.13 -15.46 12.95
C SER A 89 31.52 -15.22 13.54
N SER A 90 31.58 -14.61 14.72
CA SER A 90 32.69 -14.84 15.66
C SER A 90 32.17 -14.73 17.08
N SER A 91 32.03 -15.89 17.71
CA SER A 91 31.88 -16.06 19.15
C SER A 91 33.10 -15.53 19.90
N SER A 92 32.89 -14.78 20.98
CA SER A 92 33.44 -15.10 22.32
C SER A 92 33.12 -14.03 23.36
N HIS A 93 32.35 -14.46 24.37
CA HIS A 93 32.47 -14.18 25.81
C HIS A 93 33.04 -12.82 26.29
N ARG A 94 32.26 -12.12 27.12
CA ARG A 94 32.58 -11.96 28.56
C ARG A 94 31.40 -11.38 29.36
N GLN A 95 31.25 -11.95 30.56
CA GLN A 95 30.28 -11.60 31.60
C GLN A 95 30.62 -10.26 32.27
N SER A 96 29.61 -9.52 32.74
CA SER A 96 29.45 -9.21 34.17
C SER A 96 28.24 -8.31 34.43
N SER A 97 27.58 -8.61 35.54
CA SER A 97 26.37 -8.06 36.14
C SER A 97 26.35 -6.55 36.42
N SER A 98 25.16 -5.94 36.36
CA SER A 98 24.61 -5.20 37.50
C SER A 98 23.12 -4.84 37.31
N SER A 99 22.47 -4.78 38.46
CA SER A 99 21.08 -4.51 38.78
C SER A 99 20.43 -3.29 38.12
N SER A 100 19.16 -3.42 37.73
CA SER A 100 18.01 -2.81 38.43
C SER A 100 16.79 -2.63 37.51
N SER A 101 15.65 -3.05 38.04
CA SER A 101 14.28 -2.54 37.84
C SER A 101 13.97 -1.70 36.60
N GLN A 102 13.10 -2.21 35.72
CA GLN A 102 11.87 -1.52 35.32
C GLN A 102 10.98 -2.42 34.44
N LYS A 103 9.95 -3.01 35.05
CA LYS A 103 8.74 -3.50 34.35
C LYS A 103 8.10 -2.31 33.63
N LYS A 104 8.16 -2.27 32.30
CA LYS A 104 7.35 -1.36 31.48
C LYS A 104 6.59 -2.14 30.41
N LYS A 105 5.34 -2.44 30.79
CA LYS A 105 4.09 -2.35 30.03
C LYS A 105 4.22 -2.44 28.50
N ASN A 106 3.73 -3.58 28.00
CA ASN A 106 2.80 -3.72 26.88
C ASN A 106 2.55 -2.41 26.08
N PHE A 107 3.36 -2.18 25.06
CA PHE A 107 3.07 -1.22 24.00
C PHE A 107 2.47 -1.97 22.82
N GLN A 108 1.16 -2.17 22.87
CA GLN A 108 0.32 -2.34 21.68
C GLN A 108 0.45 -1.06 20.84
N LYS A 109 1.47 -1.00 19.98
CA LYS A 109 1.63 0.06 18.98
C LYS A 109 0.88 -0.36 17.72
N ARG A 110 -0.33 0.21 17.63
CA ARG A 110 -0.92 0.91 16.48
C ARG A 110 -0.89 0.18 15.14
N ASP A 111 -2.11 -0.06 14.66
CA ASP A 111 -2.58 0.06 13.27
C ASP A 111 -1.48 0.36 12.26
N LYS A 112 -0.81 -0.71 11.81
CA LYS A 112 -0.20 -0.70 10.48
C LYS A 112 -1.37 -0.55 9.50
N PRO A 113 -1.27 0.33 8.48
CA PRO A 113 -2.31 0.42 7.48
C PRO A 113 -2.53 -0.97 6.89
N HIS A 114 -3.80 -1.38 6.73
CA HIS A 114 -4.18 -2.72 6.25
C HIS A 114 -3.50 -3.09 4.92
N SER A 115 -2.98 -2.11 4.18
CA SER A 115 -2.15 -2.29 2.98
C SER A 115 -0.84 -3.03 3.22
N SER A 116 -0.22 -2.94 4.41
CA SER A 116 1.04 -3.65 4.72
C SER A 116 0.86 -5.15 5.00
N LEU A 117 -0.37 -5.65 5.03
CA LEU A 117 -0.70 -7.05 5.28
C LEU A 117 -1.06 -7.81 3.99
N LEU A 118 -1.06 -7.10 2.86
CA LEU A 118 -1.48 -7.60 1.56
C LEU A 118 -0.28 -7.60 0.59
N ASN A 119 -0.16 -8.67 -0.20
CA ASN A 119 0.73 -8.76 -1.35
C ASN A 119 0.26 -7.82 -2.48
N LYS A 120 1.10 -7.65 -3.50
CA LYS A 120 0.79 -6.88 -4.74
C LYS A 120 -0.53 -7.30 -5.40
N ASP A 121 -0.94 -8.56 -5.23
CA ASP A 121 -2.22 -9.11 -5.72
C ASP A 121 -3.43 -8.83 -4.79
N PHE A 122 -3.28 -7.94 -3.80
CA PHE A 122 -4.26 -7.68 -2.73
C PHE A 122 -4.65 -8.91 -1.90
N LYS A 123 -3.86 -9.98 -1.94
CA LYS A 123 -4.01 -11.20 -1.14
C LYS A 123 -3.21 -11.11 0.14
N LEU A 124 -3.71 -11.66 1.25
CA LEU A 124 -2.95 -11.69 2.51
C LEU A 124 -1.61 -12.40 2.36
N MET A 125 -0.57 -11.79 2.93
CA MET A 125 0.76 -12.42 2.99
C MET A 125 0.69 -13.71 3.84
N ASN A 126 1.46 -14.73 3.44
CA ASN A 126 1.60 -15.98 4.20
C ASN A 126 1.91 -15.76 5.71
N PRO A 127 2.84 -14.87 6.11
CA PRO A 127 3.11 -14.62 7.53
C PRO A 127 1.90 -14.04 8.28
N GLU A 128 1.09 -13.19 7.64
CA GLU A 128 -0.14 -12.66 8.25
C GLU A 128 -1.22 -13.75 8.33
N LYS A 129 -1.32 -14.62 7.34
CA LYS A 129 -2.23 -15.77 7.36
C LYS A 129 -1.91 -16.72 8.52
N GLU A 130 -0.64 -17.05 8.72
CA GLU A 130 -0.19 -17.89 9.84
C GLU A 130 -0.44 -17.25 11.20
N ARG A 131 -0.17 -15.94 11.33
CA ARG A 131 -0.49 -15.19 12.56
C ARG A 131 -1.99 -15.26 12.86
N ARG A 132 -2.84 -15.04 11.86
CA ARG A 132 -4.30 -15.13 12.02
C ARG A 132 -4.74 -16.53 12.44
N ILE A 133 -4.17 -17.58 11.86
CA ILE A 133 -4.46 -18.97 12.26
C ILE A 133 -4.04 -19.21 13.73
N LYS A 134 -2.84 -18.77 14.10
CA LYS A 134 -2.31 -18.93 15.47
C LYS A 134 -3.13 -18.15 16.51
N GLU A 135 -3.61 -16.98 16.15
CA GLU A 135 -4.44 -16.12 17.00
C GLU A 135 -5.94 -16.46 16.92
N GLY A 136 -6.35 -17.47 16.15
CA GLY A 136 -7.75 -17.87 15.99
C GLY A 136 -8.62 -16.82 15.27
N LEU A 137 -8.00 -16.01 14.41
CA LEU A 137 -8.65 -14.96 13.63
C LEU A 137 -9.02 -15.46 12.23
N CYS A 138 -10.13 -14.97 11.72
CA CYS A 138 -10.60 -15.24 10.37
C CYS A 138 -9.56 -14.77 9.37
N THR A 139 -9.04 -15.69 8.55
CA THR A 139 -8.07 -15.30 7.51
C THR A 139 -8.66 -14.30 6.52
N TYR A 140 -9.97 -14.29 6.23
CA TYR A 140 -10.59 -13.37 5.28
C TYR A 140 -10.72 -11.95 5.83
N CYS A 141 -11.43 -11.75 6.94
CA CYS A 141 -11.73 -10.40 7.46
C CYS A 141 -11.03 -10.02 8.78
N GLY A 142 -10.22 -10.91 9.37
CA GLY A 142 -9.50 -10.64 10.62
C GLY A 142 -10.35 -10.62 11.89
N GLY A 143 -11.63 -11.01 11.82
CA GLY A 143 -12.51 -11.10 12.99
C GLY A 143 -12.31 -12.39 13.81
N LYS A 144 -12.78 -12.42 15.04
CA LYS A 144 -12.78 -13.62 15.91
C LYS A 144 -13.87 -14.61 15.48
N HIS A 145 -13.65 -15.32 14.39
CA HIS A 145 -14.51 -16.41 13.89
C HIS A 145 -13.74 -17.29 12.90
N SER A 146 -14.24 -18.50 12.66
CA SER A 146 -13.72 -19.38 11.61
C SER A 146 -14.07 -18.85 10.22
N LEU A 147 -13.27 -19.20 9.21
CA LEU A 147 -13.48 -18.82 7.81
C LEU A 147 -14.87 -19.19 7.26
N GLU A 148 -15.46 -20.26 7.77
CA GLU A 148 -16.77 -20.76 7.36
C GLU A 148 -17.92 -19.91 7.93
N SER A 149 -17.70 -19.31 9.10
CA SER A 149 -18.65 -18.43 9.78
C SER A 149 -18.44 -16.95 9.42
N CYS A 150 -17.62 -16.65 8.40
CA CYS A 150 -17.32 -15.29 8.00
C CYS A 150 -18.44 -14.67 7.16
N PHE A 151 -19.23 -13.78 7.78
CA PHE A 151 -20.30 -13.04 7.09
C PHE A 151 -19.81 -12.12 5.96
N LYS A 152 -18.55 -11.65 6.02
CA LYS A 152 -17.96 -10.78 5.00
C LYS A 152 -17.46 -11.55 3.77
N ARG A 153 -17.35 -12.89 3.87
CA ARG A 153 -16.91 -13.73 2.77
C ARG A 153 -18.04 -13.81 1.74
N PRO A 154 -17.80 -13.49 0.45
CA PRO A 154 -18.79 -13.75 -0.58
C PRO A 154 -19.08 -15.25 -0.58
N GLN A 155 -20.35 -15.61 -0.44
CA GLN A 155 -20.82 -16.98 -0.58
C GLN A 155 -20.64 -17.38 -2.05
N ASN A 156 -19.41 -17.75 -2.43
CA ASN A 156 -19.17 -18.30 -3.75
C ASN A 156 -19.78 -19.70 -3.76
N LYS A 157 -20.98 -19.83 -4.34
CA LYS A 157 -21.64 -21.11 -4.57
C LYS A 157 -20.79 -21.91 -5.55
N LEU A 158 -19.76 -22.63 -5.09
CA LEU A 158 -19.21 -23.74 -5.85
C LEU A 158 -18.62 -24.81 -4.92
N THR A 159 -19.34 -25.95 -4.98
CA THR A 159 -18.88 -27.33 -4.88
C THR A 159 -18.39 -27.83 -3.52
N GLN A 160 -19.32 -28.50 -2.84
CA GLN A 160 -19.05 -29.56 -1.88
C GLN A 160 -18.20 -30.67 -2.54
N PRO A 161 -17.15 -31.19 -1.89
CA PRO A 161 -16.77 -32.57 -2.07
C PRO A 161 -17.66 -33.43 -1.17
N SER A 162 -18.87 -33.75 -1.66
CA SER A 162 -19.61 -34.91 -1.18
C SER A 162 -18.93 -36.15 -1.73
N GLY A 163 -18.31 -36.93 -0.86
CA GLY A 163 -17.56 -38.12 -1.27
C GLY A 163 -17.18 -39.02 -0.10
N GLN A 164 -18.09 -39.16 0.86
CA GLN A 164 -18.05 -40.18 1.89
C GLN A 164 -18.31 -41.53 1.21
N PHE A 165 -17.26 -42.31 0.96
CA PHE A 165 -17.42 -43.73 0.64
C PHE A 165 -17.24 -44.54 1.93
N PRO A 166 -18.24 -45.37 2.31
CA PRO A 166 -18.19 -46.13 3.55
C PRO A 166 -17.23 -47.31 3.46
N SER A 167 -16.61 -47.57 4.60
CA SER A 167 -15.96 -48.84 4.94
C SER A 167 -16.87 -50.03 4.67
N GLN A 168 -16.35 -51.05 4.00
CA GLN A 168 -16.67 -52.43 4.34
C GLN A 168 -15.39 -53.26 4.36
N GLY A 169 -15.04 -53.72 5.55
CA GLY A 169 -14.30 -54.96 5.71
C GLY A 169 -15.29 -56.09 6.00
N LYS A 170 -15.05 -57.27 5.43
CA LYS A 170 -14.95 -58.53 6.16
C LYS A 170 -14.80 -59.72 5.20
N ALA A 171 -14.02 -60.68 5.71
CA ALA A 171 -13.89 -62.09 5.38
C ALA A 171 -13.15 -62.43 4.08
#